data_AF-A0A7W0EVI8-F1
#
_entry.id   AF-A0A7W0EVI8-F1
#
_cell.length_a   1.000
_cell.length_b   1.000
_cell.length_c   1.000
_cell.angle_alpha   90.00
_cell.angle_beta   90.00
_cell.angle_gamma   90.00
#
_symmetry.space_group_name_H-M   'P 1'
#
loop_
_entity.id
_entity.type
_entity.pdbx_description
1 polymer ?
#
loop_
_entity_poly.entity_id
_entity_poly.type
_entity_poly.pdbx_seq_one_letter_code
_entity_poly.pdbx_strand_id
1 'polypeptide(L)'
;MTEQFNPEMQEIKIHTDVLVIGGGHTGLAAAKMIAETGYPVVLIESGEKIGGQCESRPSAGLGIEAKKILAGLAEDVKQSKNIEVLTSARLASSKGEPGDFTVRLNVAGGEVEKRVGAIVVATEFSPVPLNDKYSLPLSERIISLTQLEAKLAGSDKKQLANKSVAFLFGFVQENHPLIMERVFRNVLALEELEGCTPYIYAGNLKVAEDGLERIYLESRNKGATYFKLKEAPVVGNGGETISFLDPVLGKDLELSPDLIVIEESMVADPINAELSEILKIDLGPMAFLQTDNVHRFPVRSNREGVLLVGGARNIQGMASALMDVENAVLELKRFLKNGKAMVQVNKAVLDTGKCTFCLTCYRCCPHGAILWDQSNKPVICQMACQGCGICASECPMNAIQIGGFQDTEIQDALKNGKAEAPDQPKIVAFCCQNSAHEAGIMAEAFNMPKPGNLQMVKVPCAGKVDLDYMMNAFVEGADGVLVMACHSGNCKSERGNTYAKWRVDDLHRMMEEMGLEKERLGFVTLASNMGSGFSEALTSLERLLKDLKK
;
A
#
# COMPACT_ATOMS: atom_id res chain seq x y z
N MET A 1 19.46 32.98 13.17
CA MET A 1 18.16 33.18 12.49
C MET A 1 18.38 32.80 11.02
N THR A 2 18.15 31.55 10.67
CA THR A 2 18.20 31.10 9.26
C THR A 2 17.02 31.72 8.53
N GLU A 3 17.26 32.44 7.45
CA GLU A 3 16.21 32.88 6.54
C GLU A 3 15.31 31.69 6.22
N GLN A 4 14.02 31.79 6.57
CA GLN A 4 13.05 30.78 6.19
C GLN A 4 12.98 30.79 4.66
N PHE A 5 13.41 29.69 4.05
CA PHE A 5 13.15 29.43 2.64
C PHE A 5 11.64 29.59 2.40
N ASN A 6 11.25 30.66 1.71
CA ASN A 6 9.87 30.91 1.31
C ASN A 6 9.68 30.31 -0.08
N PRO A 7 9.01 29.15 -0.21
CA PRO A 7 8.80 28.54 -1.51
C PRO A 7 7.97 29.46 -2.40
N GLU A 8 8.46 29.73 -3.61
CA GLU A 8 7.67 30.35 -4.65
C GLU A 8 6.54 29.40 -5.06
N MET A 9 5.32 29.91 -5.20
CA MET A 9 4.14 29.11 -5.53
C MET A 9 3.53 29.60 -6.85
N GLN A 10 3.17 28.68 -7.73
CA GLN A 10 2.55 28.95 -9.02
C GLN A 10 1.19 28.25 -9.13
N GLU A 11 0.20 28.97 -9.68
CA GLU A 11 -1.08 28.37 -10.08
C GLU A 11 -0.92 27.70 -11.46
N ILE A 12 -1.31 26.44 -11.55
CA ILE A 12 -1.40 25.69 -12.82
C ILE A 12 -2.84 25.22 -13.05
N LYS A 13 -3.22 25.13 -14.33
CA LYS A 13 -4.49 24.50 -14.74
C LYS A 13 -4.29 23.01 -14.85
N ILE A 14 -5.27 22.25 -14.37
CA ILE A 14 -5.30 20.79 -14.41
C ILE A 14 -6.65 20.30 -14.92
N HIS A 15 -6.67 19.11 -15.52
CA HIS A 15 -7.91 18.42 -15.86
C HIS A 15 -8.62 17.96 -14.59
N THR A 16 -9.94 17.83 -14.67
CA THR A 16 -10.78 17.38 -13.55
C THR A 16 -11.42 16.03 -13.79
N ASP A 17 -11.31 15.51 -15.01
CA ASP A 17 -11.81 14.18 -15.40
C ASP A 17 -11.08 13.09 -14.60
N VAL A 18 -11.80 12.05 -14.20
CA VAL A 18 -11.25 10.94 -13.41
C VAL A 18 -11.45 9.63 -14.16
N LEU A 19 -10.35 8.90 -14.37
CA LEU A 19 -10.42 7.52 -14.85
C LEU A 19 -10.68 6.58 -13.67
N VAL A 20 -11.74 5.78 -13.73
CA VAL A 20 -11.99 4.69 -12.78
C VAL A 20 -11.74 3.36 -13.48
N ILE A 21 -10.87 2.53 -12.91
CA ILE A 21 -10.49 1.23 -13.47
C ILE A 21 -11.15 0.10 -12.66
N GLY A 22 -12.04 -0.65 -13.30
CA GLY A 22 -12.81 -1.74 -12.70
C GLY A 22 -14.28 -1.37 -12.57
N GLY A 23 -15.17 -2.12 -13.22
CA GLY A 23 -16.62 -1.98 -13.18
C GLY A 23 -17.29 -2.90 -12.15
N GLY A 24 -16.55 -3.30 -11.11
CA GLY A 24 -17.05 -4.05 -9.96
C GLY A 24 -17.90 -3.19 -9.01
N HIS A 25 -18.19 -3.71 -7.82
CA HIS A 25 -18.99 -2.98 -6.84
C HIS A 25 -18.29 -1.68 -6.41
N THR A 26 -17.01 -1.79 -6.04
CA THR A 26 -16.24 -0.65 -5.55
C THR A 26 -16.08 0.40 -6.65
N GLY A 27 -15.79 -0.02 -7.87
CA GLY A 27 -15.59 0.91 -8.99
C GLY A 27 -16.86 1.60 -9.45
N LEU A 28 -18.02 0.93 -9.40
CA LEU A 28 -19.30 1.59 -9.65
C LEU A 28 -19.65 2.62 -8.57
N ALA A 29 -19.38 2.29 -7.29
CA ALA A 29 -19.59 3.22 -6.20
C ALA A 29 -18.66 4.45 -6.35
N ALA A 30 -17.39 4.22 -6.69
CA ALA A 30 -16.44 5.27 -6.99
C ALA A 30 -16.91 6.17 -8.14
N ALA A 31 -17.27 5.58 -9.29
CA ALA A 31 -17.71 6.33 -10.45
C ALA A 31 -18.94 7.21 -10.14
N LYS A 32 -19.93 6.64 -9.45
CA LYS A 32 -21.13 7.39 -9.04
C LYS A 32 -20.79 8.54 -8.09
N MET A 33 -20.13 8.25 -6.97
CA MET A 33 -19.86 9.27 -5.94
C MET A 33 -18.93 10.37 -6.46
N ILE A 34 -17.95 10.04 -7.31
CA ILE A 34 -17.09 11.04 -7.94
C ILE A 34 -17.92 11.92 -8.88
N ALA A 35 -18.77 11.34 -9.73
CA ALA A 35 -19.61 12.08 -10.66
C ALA A 35 -20.60 13.03 -9.96
N GLU A 36 -21.15 12.63 -8.81
CA GLU A 36 -22.05 13.44 -7.98
C GLU A 36 -21.37 14.71 -7.42
N THR A 37 -20.04 14.74 -7.37
CA THR A 37 -19.29 15.94 -6.98
C THR A 37 -19.09 16.93 -8.13
N GLY A 38 -19.49 16.54 -9.35
CA GLY A 38 -19.36 17.35 -10.56
C GLY A 38 -18.14 17.03 -11.42
N TYR A 39 -17.26 16.13 -10.98
CA TYR A 39 -16.12 15.67 -11.79
C TYR A 39 -16.57 14.70 -12.87
N PRO A 40 -16.21 14.90 -14.16
CA PRO A 40 -16.45 13.91 -15.20
C PRO A 40 -15.71 12.60 -14.91
N VAL A 41 -16.33 11.47 -15.23
CA VAL A 41 -15.74 10.15 -14.99
C VAL A 41 -15.69 9.35 -16.28
N VAL A 42 -14.55 8.71 -16.54
CA VAL A 42 -14.42 7.63 -17.52
C VAL A 42 -14.26 6.34 -16.73
N LEU A 43 -15.26 5.45 -16.78
CA LEU A 43 -15.23 4.14 -16.14
C LEU A 43 -14.86 3.08 -17.18
N ILE A 44 -13.78 2.34 -16.94
CA ILE A 44 -13.39 1.20 -17.78
C ILE A 44 -13.64 -0.14 -17.09
N GLU A 45 -14.17 -1.10 -17.82
CA GLU A 45 -14.34 -2.49 -17.41
C GLU A 45 -13.81 -3.43 -18.49
N SER A 46 -13.00 -4.39 -18.07
CA SER A 46 -12.37 -5.39 -18.93
C SER A 46 -13.34 -6.41 -19.53
N GLY A 47 -14.43 -6.72 -18.82
CA GLY A 47 -15.52 -7.58 -19.28
C GLY A 47 -16.57 -6.84 -20.11
N GLU A 48 -17.48 -7.59 -20.70
CA GLU A 48 -18.53 -7.04 -21.58
C GLU A 48 -19.59 -6.21 -20.84
N LYS A 49 -19.69 -6.38 -19.51
CA LYS A 49 -20.71 -5.73 -18.66
C LYS A 49 -20.09 -5.28 -17.34
N ILE A 50 -20.57 -4.13 -16.86
CA ILE A 50 -20.34 -3.65 -15.49
C ILE A 50 -21.27 -4.35 -14.48
N GLY A 51 -20.94 -4.24 -13.19
CA GLY A 51 -21.75 -4.79 -12.09
C GLY A 51 -21.40 -6.23 -11.74
N GLY A 52 -20.17 -6.68 -12.04
CA GLY A 52 -19.63 -7.93 -11.50
C GLY A 52 -20.33 -9.21 -11.92
N GLN A 53 -21.09 -9.23 -13.02
CA GLN A 53 -21.71 -10.46 -13.57
C GLN A 53 -20.74 -11.27 -14.44
N CYS A 54 -19.45 -11.34 -14.07
CA CYS A 54 -18.58 -12.33 -14.68
C CYS A 54 -18.86 -13.66 -13.98
N GLU A 55 -19.27 -14.69 -14.72
CA GLU A 55 -19.60 -16.03 -14.20
C GLU A 55 -18.48 -16.65 -13.33
N SER A 56 -17.26 -16.11 -13.41
CA SER A 56 -16.07 -16.49 -12.65
C SER A 56 -15.82 -15.71 -11.35
N ARG A 57 -16.59 -14.64 -11.06
CA ARG A 57 -16.45 -13.81 -9.86
C ARG A 57 -17.75 -13.79 -9.07
N PRO A 58 -18.06 -14.86 -8.34
CA PRO A 58 -19.16 -14.83 -7.40
C PRO A 58 -18.86 -13.71 -6.41
N SER A 59 -19.82 -12.82 -6.33
CA SER A 59 -19.91 -11.71 -5.41
C SER A 59 -19.58 -12.22 -4.00
N ALA A 60 -18.30 -12.19 -3.61
CA ALA A 60 -17.78 -12.97 -2.49
C ALA A 60 -18.53 -12.60 -1.20
N GLY A 61 -19.46 -13.44 -0.75
CA GLY A 61 -20.29 -13.15 0.42
C GLY A 61 -21.42 -12.12 0.22
N LEU A 62 -21.64 -11.61 -0.99
CA LEU A 62 -22.75 -10.70 -1.28
C LEU A 62 -24.02 -11.52 -1.44
N GLY A 63 -24.81 -11.58 -0.36
CA GLY A 63 -26.15 -12.14 -0.38
C GLY A 63 -27.04 -11.50 -1.46
N ILE A 64 -28.25 -12.04 -1.63
CA ILE A 64 -29.23 -11.61 -2.65
C ILE A 64 -29.46 -10.09 -2.64
N GLU A 65 -29.44 -9.47 -1.46
CA GLU A 65 -29.62 -8.03 -1.28
C GLU A 65 -28.49 -7.19 -1.89
N ALA A 66 -27.24 -7.61 -1.70
CA ALA A 66 -26.10 -6.94 -2.30
C ALA A 66 -26.07 -7.05 -3.84
N LYS A 67 -26.57 -8.15 -4.41
CA LYS A 67 -26.77 -8.25 -5.88
C LYS A 67 -27.80 -7.24 -6.39
N LYS A 68 -28.89 -7.00 -5.64
CA LYS A 68 -29.89 -5.98 -5.99
C LYS A 68 -29.31 -4.57 -5.90
N ILE A 69 -28.56 -4.27 -4.83
CA ILE A 69 -27.86 -2.99 -4.66
C ILE A 69 -26.91 -2.74 -5.83
N LEU A 70 -26.13 -3.74 -6.21
CA LEU A 70 -25.19 -3.65 -7.33
C LEU A 70 -25.88 -3.41 -8.66
N ALA A 71 -27.01 -4.08 -8.91
CA ALA A 71 -27.80 -3.86 -10.12
C ALA A 71 -28.36 -2.44 -10.19
N GLY A 72 -28.88 -1.91 -9.07
CA GLY A 72 -29.33 -0.52 -8.99
C GLY A 72 -28.20 0.47 -9.25
N LEU A 73 -27.04 0.25 -8.64
CA LEU A 73 -25.85 1.08 -8.81
C LEU A 73 -25.33 1.07 -10.26
N ALA A 74 -25.33 -0.09 -10.92
CA ALA A 74 -24.96 -0.21 -12.32
C ALA A 74 -25.92 0.56 -13.24
N GLU A 75 -27.21 0.59 -12.91
CA GLU A 75 -28.21 1.36 -13.66
C GLU A 75 -28.02 2.86 -13.46
N ASP A 76 -27.82 3.31 -12.21
CA ASP A 76 -27.50 4.71 -11.90
C ASP A 76 -26.28 5.22 -12.69
N VAL A 77 -25.23 4.39 -12.75
CA VAL A 77 -23.99 4.71 -13.49
C VAL A 77 -24.26 4.83 -14.99
N LYS A 78 -25.06 3.95 -15.59
CA LYS A 78 -25.42 4.01 -17.02
C LYS A 78 -26.28 5.20 -17.39
N GLN A 79 -27.15 5.64 -16.48
CA GLN A 79 -28.05 6.76 -16.71
C GLN A 79 -27.37 8.13 -16.48
N SER A 80 -26.23 8.15 -15.79
CA SER A 80 -25.48 9.37 -15.52
C SER A 80 -24.88 9.95 -16.80
N LYS A 81 -25.14 11.24 -17.03
CA LYS A 81 -24.52 11.99 -18.14
C LYS A 81 -23.08 12.42 -17.86
N ASN A 82 -22.64 12.33 -16.59
CA ASN A 82 -21.28 12.68 -16.16
C ASN A 82 -20.34 11.46 -16.17
N ILE A 83 -20.83 10.27 -16.51
CA ILE A 83 -20.04 9.05 -16.53
C ILE A 83 -20.06 8.46 -17.94
N GLU A 84 -18.88 8.36 -18.55
CA GLU A 84 -18.65 7.59 -19.76
C GLU A 84 -18.24 6.17 -19.38
N VAL A 85 -19.03 5.16 -19.77
CA VAL A 85 -18.74 3.75 -19.48
C VAL A 85 -18.17 3.08 -20.73
N LEU A 86 -16.99 2.49 -20.60
CA LEU A 86 -16.32 1.70 -21.63
C LEU A 86 -16.16 0.26 -21.14
N THR A 87 -16.89 -0.68 -21.74
CA THR A 87 -16.76 -2.13 -21.49
C THR A 87 -15.85 -2.77 -22.52
N SER A 88 -15.40 -4.00 -22.25
CA SER A 88 -14.34 -4.67 -23.01
C SER A 88 -13.13 -3.75 -23.22
N ALA A 89 -12.83 -2.96 -22.18
CA ALA A 89 -11.88 -1.86 -22.20
C ALA A 89 -10.77 -2.11 -21.18
N ARG A 90 -9.52 -1.88 -21.58
CA ARG A 90 -8.34 -2.02 -20.72
C ARG A 90 -7.40 -0.84 -20.87
N LEU A 91 -6.74 -0.46 -19.79
CA LEU A 91 -5.69 0.55 -19.81
C LEU A 91 -4.45 -0.03 -20.51
N ALA A 92 -4.04 0.56 -21.62
CA ALA A 92 -2.87 0.13 -22.39
C ALA A 92 -1.61 0.91 -22.01
N SER A 93 -1.73 2.21 -21.74
CA SER A 93 -0.62 3.01 -21.22
C SER A 93 -1.10 4.24 -20.46
N SER A 94 -0.28 4.74 -19.54
CA SER A 94 -0.48 6.00 -18.83
C SER A 94 0.79 6.83 -18.86
N LYS A 95 0.70 8.03 -19.44
CA LYS A 95 1.77 9.03 -19.46
C LYS A 95 1.29 10.30 -18.76
N GLY A 96 2.24 11.17 -18.40
CA GLY A 96 1.93 12.46 -17.78
C GLY A 96 1.95 12.38 -16.26
N GLU A 97 1.20 13.28 -15.64
CA GLU A 97 1.43 13.71 -14.27
C GLU A 97 0.11 13.93 -13.53
N PRO A 98 0.14 14.05 -12.19
CA PRO A 98 -1.04 14.39 -11.43
C PRO A 98 -1.68 15.65 -12.03
N GLY A 99 -2.96 15.59 -12.39
CA GLY A 99 -3.69 16.70 -13.01
C GLY A 99 -3.62 16.74 -14.54
N ASP A 100 -2.76 15.93 -15.16
CA ASP A 100 -2.61 15.85 -16.61
C ASP A 100 -2.07 14.48 -17.08
N PHE A 101 -2.80 13.42 -16.78
CA PHE A 101 -2.53 12.10 -17.32
C PHE A 101 -3.11 11.97 -18.72
N THR A 102 -2.31 11.46 -19.65
CA THR A 102 -2.76 10.98 -20.96
C THR A 102 -2.79 9.46 -20.93
N VAL A 103 -4.00 8.91 -20.94
CA VAL A 103 -4.24 7.46 -20.87
C VAL A 103 -4.70 6.97 -22.23
N ARG A 104 -4.16 5.81 -22.64
CA ARG A 104 -4.61 5.12 -23.84
C ARG A 104 -5.31 3.84 -23.45
N LEU A 105 -6.51 3.66 -23.98
CA LEU A 105 -7.45 2.60 -23.64
C LEU A 105 -7.65 1.71 -24.86
N ASN A 106 -7.40 0.42 -24.71
CA ASN A 106 -7.80 -0.57 -25.71
C ASN A 106 -9.28 -0.86 -25.52
N VAL A 107 -10.09 -0.68 -26.56
CA VAL A 107 -11.53 -0.95 -26.59
C VAL A 107 -11.85 -1.87 -27.78
N ALA A 108 -13.05 -2.47 -27.81
CA ALA A 108 -13.43 -3.42 -28.87
C ALA A 108 -13.30 -2.90 -30.32
N GLY A 109 -13.24 -1.58 -30.52
CA GLY A 109 -13.10 -0.93 -31.83
C GLY A 109 -11.76 -0.25 -32.12
N GLY A 110 -10.73 -0.42 -31.26
CA GLY A 110 -9.41 0.18 -31.44
C GLY A 110 -8.81 0.76 -30.16
N GLU A 111 -8.00 1.80 -30.29
CA GLU A 111 -7.37 2.50 -29.17
C GLU A 111 -7.96 3.91 -29.06
N VAL A 112 -8.36 4.31 -27.86
CA VAL A 112 -8.88 5.66 -27.56
C VAL A 112 -7.97 6.34 -26.57
N GLU A 113 -7.60 7.59 -26.85
CA GLU A 113 -6.84 8.43 -25.93
C GLU A 113 -7.80 9.32 -25.12
N LYS A 114 -7.55 9.43 -23.80
CA LYS A 114 -8.26 10.32 -22.89
C LYS A 114 -7.24 11.12 -22.06
N ARG A 115 -7.58 12.36 -21.73
CA ARG A 115 -6.83 13.15 -20.75
C ARG A 115 -7.62 13.23 -19.46
N VAL A 116 -6.99 12.90 -18.33
CA VAL A 116 -7.62 12.84 -17.01
C VAL A 116 -6.74 13.49 -15.96
N GLY A 117 -7.36 14.12 -14.97
CA GLY A 117 -6.65 14.71 -13.84
C GLY A 117 -6.20 13.67 -12.81
N ALA A 118 -6.96 12.60 -12.65
CA ALA A 118 -6.68 11.55 -11.68
C ALA A 118 -7.13 10.17 -12.17
N ILE A 119 -6.61 9.13 -11.51
CA ILE A 119 -6.89 7.73 -11.78
C ILE A 119 -7.27 7.06 -10.45
N VAL A 120 -8.38 6.34 -10.42
CA VAL A 120 -8.84 5.53 -9.29
C VAL A 120 -8.85 4.07 -9.74
N VAL A 121 -8.06 3.23 -9.08
CA VAL A 121 -8.01 1.79 -9.34
C VAL A 121 -8.91 1.08 -8.33
N ALA A 122 -9.91 0.38 -8.85
CA ALA A 122 -10.94 -0.33 -8.11
C ALA A 122 -11.06 -1.77 -8.62
N THR A 123 -9.90 -2.43 -8.82
CA THR A 123 -9.86 -3.88 -9.07
C THR A 123 -10.43 -4.64 -7.89
N GLU A 124 -10.87 -5.87 -8.13
CA GLU A 124 -11.49 -6.72 -7.11
C GLU A 124 -10.54 -7.86 -6.72
N PHE A 125 -10.90 -8.69 -5.76
CA PHE A 125 -10.21 -9.96 -5.49
C PHE A 125 -11.17 -11.11 -5.73
N SER A 126 -10.65 -12.33 -5.85
CA SER A 126 -11.43 -13.53 -6.10
C SER A 126 -11.13 -14.64 -5.09
N PRO A 127 -12.14 -15.39 -4.65
CA PRO A 127 -11.91 -16.57 -3.83
C PRO A 127 -11.33 -17.71 -4.67
N VAL A 128 -10.35 -18.42 -4.11
CA VAL A 128 -9.75 -19.63 -4.69
C VAL A 128 -9.83 -20.76 -3.65
N PRO A 129 -10.47 -21.90 -3.97
CA PRO A 129 -10.53 -23.04 -3.06
C PRO A 129 -9.15 -23.58 -2.70
N LEU A 130 -8.96 -23.94 -1.43
CA LEU A 130 -7.71 -24.55 -0.92
C LEU A 130 -7.76 -26.07 -0.90
N ASN A 131 -8.65 -26.67 -1.67
CA ASN A 131 -8.92 -28.10 -1.72
C ASN A 131 -7.65 -28.93 -2.00
N ASP A 132 -6.77 -28.45 -2.88
CA ASP A 132 -5.49 -29.10 -3.19
C ASP A 132 -4.54 -29.11 -1.98
N LYS A 133 -4.56 -28.06 -1.14
CA LYS A 133 -3.74 -27.98 0.08
C LYS A 133 -4.23 -28.94 1.17
N TYR A 134 -5.53 -29.23 1.18
CA TYR A 134 -6.11 -30.28 2.01
C TYR A 134 -6.00 -31.69 1.38
N SER A 135 -5.47 -31.82 0.16
CA SER A 135 -5.48 -33.08 -0.61
C SER A 135 -6.88 -33.66 -0.82
N LEU A 136 -7.88 -32.78 -0.95
CA LEU A 136 -9.29 -33.13 -1.14
C LEU A 136 -9.77 -32.56 -2.48
N PRO A 137 -9.90 -33.36 -3.55
CA PRO A 137 -10.42 -32.85 -4.81
C PRO A 137 -11.90 -32.46 -4.68
N LEU A 138 -12.29 -31.36 -5.34
CA LEU A 138 -13.69 -30.95 -5.38
C LEU A 138 -14.55 -32.03 -6.07
N SER A 139 -15.74 -32.27 -5.53
CA SER A 139 -16.69 -33.31 -5.94
C SER A 139 -18.12 -32.91 -5.55
N GLU A 140 -19.10 -33.80 -5.74
CA GLU A 140 -20.48 -33.54 -5.26
C GLU A 140 -20.57 -33.40 -3.73
N ARG A 141 -19.67 -34.11 -3.00
CA ARG A 141 -19.61 -34.08 -1.53
C ARG A 141 -18.63 -33.04 -1.01
N ILE A 142 -17.58 -32.71 -1.75
CA ILE A 142 -16.55 -31.76 -1.32
C ILE A 142 -16.64 -30.52 -2.20
N ILE A 143 -17.15 -29.43 -1.64
CA ILE A 143 -17.37 -28.20 -2.38
C ILE A 143 -16.63 -27.03 -1.74
N SER A 144 -16.43 -25.96 -2.49
CA SER A 144 -15.90 -24.71 -1.94
C SER A 144 -17.01 -23.88 -1.28
N LEU A 145 -16.62 -22.90 -0.46
CA LEU A 145 -17.56 -21.96 0.15
C LEU A 145 -18.38 -21.19 -0.90
N THR A 146 -17.76 -20.79 -2.01
CA THR A 146 -18.43 -20.19 -3.16
C THR A 146 -19.49 -21.10 -3.78
N GLN A 147 -19.20 -22.39 -3.94
CA GLN A 147 -20.17 -23.35 -4.48
C GLN A 147 -21.35 -23.55 -3.53
N LEU A 148 -21.11 -23.52 -2.21
CA LEU A 148 -22.18 -23.55 -1.21
C LEU A 148 -23.07 -22.30 -1.33
N GLU A 149 -22.48 -21.11 -1.42
CA GLU A 149 -23.20 -19.85 -1.60
C GLU A 149 -24.10 -19.88 -2.85
N ALA A 150 -23.60 -20.43 -3.96
CA ALA A 150 -24.36 -20.61 -5.18
C ALA A 150 -25.56 -21.57 -4.99
N LYS A 151 -25.36 -22.69 -4.29
CA LYS A 151 -26.44 -23.64 -3.96
C LYS A 151 -27.52 -23.01 -3.07
N LEU A 152 -27.12 -22.26 -2.05
CA LEU A 152 -28.03 -21.57 -1.13
C LEU A 152 -28.80 -20.42 -1.81
N ALA A 153 -28.21 -19.77 -2.80
CA ALA A 153 -28.88 -18.71 -3.57
C ALA A 153 -29.81 -19.25 -4.68
N GLY A 154 -29.57 -20.47 -5.16
CA GLY A 154 -30.28 -21.08 -6.29
C GLY A 154 -31.46 -21.97 -5.90
N SER A 155 -32.00 -22.68 -6.90
CA SER A 155 -33.05 -23.70 -6.72
C SER A 155 -32.61 -24.89 -5.88
N ASP A 156 -31.30 -25.11 -5.77
CA ASP A 156 -30.70 -26.22 -5.05
C ASP A 156 -30.74 -26.05 -3.52
N LYS A 157 -31.14 -24.89 -3.00
CA LYS A 157 -31.25 -24.64 -1.54
C LYS A 157 -32.05 -25.73 -0.82
N LYS A 158 -33.13 -26.23 -1.42
CA LYS A 158 -33.97 -27.28 -0.84
C LYS A 158 -33.27 -28.65 -0.75
N GLN A 159 -32.26 -28.91 -1.58
CA GLN A 159 -31.50 -30.16 -1.56
C GLN A 159 -30.53 -30.23 -0.36
N LEU A 160 -30.41 -29.15 0.42
CA LEU A 160 -29.61 -29.09 1.65
C LEU A 160 -30.44 -29.37 2.91
N ALA A 161 -31.77 -29.51 2.80
CA ALA A 161 -32.61 -29.91 3.93
C ALA A 161 -32.25 -31.34 4.40
N ASN A 162 -32.34 -31.57 5.71
CA ASN A 162 -31.98 -32.83 6.38
C ASN A 162 -30.53 -33.30 6.14
N LYS A 163 -29.62 -32.39 5.77
CA LYS A 163 -28.20 -32.70 5.56
C LYS A 163 -27.32 -32.19 6.68
N SER A 164 -26.27 -32.95 6.97
CA SER A 164 -25.14 -32.54 7.77
C SER A 164 -24.08 -31.87 6.88
N VAL A 165 -23.64 -30.66 7.25
CA VAL A 165 -22.68 -29.87 6.47
C VAL A 165 -21.46 -29.55 7.32
N ALA A 166 -20.30 -30.08 6.95
CA ALA A 166 -19.03 -29.85 7.63
C ALA A 166 -18.23 -28.73 6.97
N PHE A 167 -17.68 -27.81 7.75
CA PHE A 167 -16.83 -26.70 7.32
C PHE A 167 -15.41 -26.93 7.82
N LEU A 168 -14.39 -26.91 6.94
CA LEU A 168 -12.97 -27.07 7.30
C LEU A 168 -12.19 -25.77 7.05
N PHE A 169 -11.77 -25.08 8.11
CA PHE A 169 -11.16 -23.74 8.01
C PHE A 169 -9.98 -23.52 8.96
N GLY A 170 -8.94 -22.81 8.51
CA GLY A 170 -7.89 -22.32 9.40
C GLY A 170 -6.82 -23.35 9.76
N PHE A 171 -6.62 -24.35 8.91
CA PHE A 171 -5.56 -25.36 9.09
C PHE A 171 -4.44 -25.26 8.05
N VAL A 172 -4.72 -24.69 6.87
CA VAL A 172 -3.73 -24.44 5.81
C VAL A 172 -3.15 -23.04 5.88
N GLN A 173 -3.93 -22.08 6.36
CA GLN A 173 -3.55 -20.68 6.53
C GLN A 173 -4.30 -20.07 7.72
N GLU A 174 -3.88 -18.91 8.20
CA GLU A 174 -4.70 -18.12 9.11
C GLU A 174 -5.89 -17.52 8.33
N ASN A 175 -7.10 -17.67 8.87
CA ASN A 175 -8.31 -17.16 8.25
C ASN A 175 -8.34 -15.62 8.21
N HIS A 176 -9.15 -15.07 7.29
CA HIS A 176 -9.48 -13.64 7.23
C HIS A 176 -10.88 -13.39 7.82
N PRO A 177 -11.12 -12.26 8.53
CA PRO A 177 -12.46 -11.93 9.04
C PRO A 177 -13.57 -11.95 7.98
N LEU A 178 -13.28 -11.47 6.75
CA LEU A 178 -14.22 -11.56 5.61
C LEU A 178 -14.63 -13.01 5.29
N ILE A 179 -13.70 -13.97 5.35
CA ILE A 179 -14.01 -15.38 5.11
C ILE A 179 -14.90 -15.91 6.24
N MET A 180 -14.63 -15.53 7.48
CA MET A 180 -15.44 -15.93 8.64
C MET A 180 -16.85 -15.34 8.56
N GLU A 181 -17.01 -14.11 8.11
CA GLU A 181 -18.32 -13.51 7.84
C GLU A 181 -19.10 -14.36 6.83
N ARG A 182 -18.46 -14.74 5.71
CA ARG A 182 -19.07 -15.63 4.72
C ARG A 182 -19.48 -16.96 5.34
N VAL A 183 -18.61 -17.60 6.10
CA VAL A 183 -18.92 -18.87 6.78
C VAL A 183 -20.14 -18.71 7.68
N PHE A 184 -20.15 -17.75 8.60
CA PHE A 184 -21.25 -17.62 9.56
C PHE A 184 -22.58 -17.24 8.91
N ARG A 185 -22.58 -16.41 7.86
CA ARG A 185 -23.81 -16.11 7.09
C ARG A 185 -24.37 -17.35 6.41
N ASN A 186 -23.50 -18.20 5.83
CA ASN A 186 -23.93 -19.45 5.21
C ASN A 186 -24.40 -20.47 6.25
N VAL A 187 -23.76 -20.53 7.42
CA VAL A 187 -24.21 -21.36 8.56
C VAL A 187 -25.61 -20.95 9.00
N LEU A 188 -25.87 -19.66 9.21
CA LEU A 188 -27.21 -19.16 9.55
C LEU A 188 -28.25 -19.52 8.47
N ALA A 189 -27.89 -19.41 7.20
CA ALA A 189 -28.79 -19.76 6.09
C ALA A 189 -29.07 -21.28 6.01
N LEU A 190 -28.14 -22.13 6.45
CA LEU A 190 -28.34 -23.57 6.58
C LEU A 190 -29.25 -23.89 7.77
N GLU A 191 -29.12 -23.21 8.90
CA GLU A 191 -29.98 -23.41 10.09
C GLU A 191 -31.45 -23.02 9.86
N GLU A 192 -31.73 -22.20 8.85
CA GLU A 192 -33.10 -21.93 8.39
C GLU A 192 -33.74 -23.12 7.64
N LEU A 193 -32.94 -24.11 7.24
CA LEU A 193 -33.42 -25.29 6.53
C LEU A 193 -33.81 -26.39 7.51
N GLU A 194 -34.96 -27.01 7.26
CA GLU A 194 -35.47 -28.10 8.05
C GLU A 194 -34.45 -29.25 8.13
N GLY A 195 -34.08 -29.62 9.36
CA GLY A 195 -33.19 -30.74 9.67
C GLY A 195 -31.73 -30.58 9.23
N CYS A 196 -31.30 -29.41 8.76
CA CYS A 196 -29.91 -29.20 8.38
C CYS A 196 -29.03 -28.95 9.61
N THR A 197 -27.88 -29.63 9.69
CA THR A 197 -26.97 -29.55 10.84
C THR A 197 -25.56 -29.12 10.42
N PRO A 198 -25.15 -27.88 10.70
CA PRO A 198 -23.80 -27.40 10.39
C PRO A 198 -22.77 -27.75 11.49
N TYR A 199 -21.63 -28.29 11.06
CA TYR A 199 -20.46 -28.58 11.89
C TYR A 199 -19.27 -27.76 11.39
N ILE A 200 -18.62 -26.99 12.27
CA ILE A 200 -17.51 -26.12 11.92
C ILE A 200 -16.24 -26.60 12.61
N TYR A 201 -15.27 -27.05 11.84
CA TYR A 201 -13.93 -27.41 12.32
C TYR A 201 -12.98 -26.26 12.01
N ALA A 202 -12.44 -25.65 13.06
CA ALA A 202 -11.59 -24.48 12.91
C ALA A 202 -10.36 -24.49 13.82
N GLY A 203 -9.23 -24.00 13.31
CA GLY A 203 -8.06 -23.66 14.13
C GLY A 203 -8.35 -22.45 15.01
N ASN A 204 -8.44 -21.28 14.36
CA ASN A 204 -8.85 -20.02 14.99
C ASN A 204 -10.04 -19.41 14.24
N LEU A 205 -11.04 -18.94 15.00
CA LEU A 205 -12.11 -18.10 14.47
C LEU A 205 -11.69 -16.64 14.55
N LYS A 206 -11.68 -15.94 13.41
CA LYS A 206 -11.39 -14.51 13.34
C LYS A 206 -12.70 -13.72 13.32
N VAL A 207 -13.04 -13.13 14.46
CA VAL A 207 -14.29 -12.39 14.66
C VAL A 207 -14.08 -10.87 14.83
N ALA A 208 -12.89 -10.38 14.48
CA ALA A 208 -12.46 -8.99 14.68
C ALA A 208 -12.97 -8.06 13.55
N GLU A 209 -14.27 -8.06 13.30
CA GLU A 209 -14.99 -7.14 12.40
C GLU A 209 -16.29 -6.70 13.05
N ASP A 210 -16.84 -5.57 12.60
CA ASP A 210 -18.06 -5.02 13.20
C ASP A 210 -19.23 -6.01 13.10
N GLY A 211 -19.86 -6.29 14.24
CA GLY A 211 -20.96 -7.25 14.37
C GLY A 211 -20.59 -8.72 14.15
N LEU A 212 -19.36 -9.08 13.78
CA LEU A 212 -19.02 -10.45 13.37
C LEU A 212 -19.09 -11.46 14.53
N GLU A 213 -18.65 -11.07 15.73
CA GLU A 213 -18.81 -11.89 16.94
C GLU A 213 -20.28 -12.17 17.26
N ARG A 214 -21.17 -11.20 17.02
CA ARG A 214 -22.61 -11.38 17.21
C ARG A 214 -23.18 -12.42 16.26
N ILE A 215 -22.78 -12.42 14.99
CA ILE A 215 -23.21 -13.42 13.99
C ILE A 215 -22.70 -14.82 14.37
N TYR A 216 -21.45 -14.92 14.85
CA TYR A 216 -20.91 -16.17 15.39
C TYR A 216 -21.74 -16.68 16.59
N LEU A 217 -22.04 -15.83 17.58
CA LEU A 217 -22.83 -16.22 18.73
C LEU A 217 -24.26 -16.62 18.34
N GLU A 218 -24.86 -15.93 17.38
CA GLU A 218 -26.20 -16.26 16.88
C GLU A 218 -26.24 -17.65 16.23
N SER A 219 -25.31 -17.94 15.32
CA SER A 219 -25.21 -19.25 14.67
C SER A 219 -24.95 -20.36 15.68
N ARG A 220 -24.03 -20.15 16.64
CA ARG A 220 -23.82 -21.13 17.71
C ARG A 220 -25.06 -21.37 18.56
N ASN A 221 -25.84 -20.33 18.87
CA ASN A 221 -27.04 -20.44 19.70
C ASN A 221 -28.22 -21.11 18.96
N LYS A 222 -28.24 -21.07 17.63
CA LYS A 222 -29.28 -21.70 16.80
C LYS A 222 -29.08 -23.21 16.62
N GLY A 223 -27.86 -23.72 16.84
CA GLY A 223 -27.57 -25.15 16.86
C GLY A 223 -26.27 -25.57 16.18
N ALA A 224 -25.61 -24.66 15.46
CA ALA A 224 -24.32 -24.93 14.83
C ALA A 224 -23.25 -25.36 15.86
N THR A 225 -22.56 -26.45 15.56
CA THR A 225 -21.54 -27.01 16.45
C THR A 225 -20.14 -26.61 15.96
N TYR A 226 -19.34 -26.04 16.87
CA TYR A 226 -17.98 -25.57 16.57
C TYR A 226 -16.93 -26.43 17.30
N PHE A 227 -16.03 -27.02 16.54
CA PHE A 227 -14.87 -27.77 17.03
C PHE A 227 -13.61 -26.93 16.84
N LYS A 228 -13.00 -26.51 17.95
CA LYS A 228 -11.71 -25.82 17.93
C LYS A 228 -10.58 -26.85 17.95
N LEU A 229 -9.91 -27.05 16.83
CA LEU A 229 -8.86 -28.07 16.69
C LEU A 229 -7.49 -27.43 16.53
N LYS A 230 -6.44 -28.09 17.02
CA LYS A 230 -5.05 -27.63 16.80
C LYS A 230 -4.53 -28.03 15.42
N GLU A 231 -4.98 -29.16 14.92
CA GLU A 231 -4.59 -29.75 13.64
C GLU A 231 -5.84 -30.05 12.82
N ALA A 232 -5.68 -30.14 11.50
CA ALA A 232 -6.79 -30.50 10.62
C ALA A 232 -7.33 -31.89 11.01
N PRO A 233 -8.66 -32.08 11.00
CA PRO A 233 -9.22 -33.40 11.21
C PRO A 233 -8.87 -34.32 10.03
N VAL A 234 -8.82 -35.62 10.27
CA VAL A 234 -8.57 -36.62 9.22
C VAL A 234 -9.86 -36.81 8.42
N VAL A 235 -9.80 -36.57 7.12
CA VAL A 235 -10.95 -36.73 6.22
C VAL A 235 -10.77 -38.05 5.45
N GLY A 236 -11.76 -38.94 5.56
CA GLY A 236 -11.77 -40.21 4.83
C GLY A 236 -11.83 -40.01 3.31
N ASN A 237 -11.38 -41.01 2.54
CA ASN A 237 -11.39 -40.96 1.08
C ASN A 237 -12.77 -40.57 0.54
N GLY A 238 -12.84 -39.54 -0.31
CA GLY A 238 -14.11 -39.05 -0.86
C GLY A 238 -14.95 -38.17 0.08
N GLY A 239 -14.48 -37.89 1.30
CA GLY A 239 -15.17 -37.05 2.27
C GLY A 239 -16.27 -37.78 3.05
N GLU A 240 -16.21 -39.11 3.14
CA GLU A 240 -17.24 -39.92 3.80
C GLU A 240 -17.27 -39.78 5.32
N THR A 241 -16.10 -39.57 5.93
CA THR A 241 -15.92 -39.42 7.37
C THR A 241 -14.96 -38.29 7.69
N ILE A 242 -15.13 -37.70 8.87
CA ILE A 242 -14.22 -36.75 9.50
C ILE A 242 -13.91 -37.27 10.90
N SER A 243 -12.65 -37.59 11.17
CA SER A 243 -12.19 -38.16 12.44
C SER A 243 -11.20 -37.23 13.13
N PHE A 244 -11.38 -36.99 14.43
CA PHE A 244 -10.56 -36.05 15.20
C PHE A 244 -10.64 -36.31 16.70
N LEU A 245 -9.62 -35.87 17.45
CA LEU A 245 -9.64 -35.82 18.90
C LEU A 245 -10.43 -34.60 19.36
N ASP A 246 -11.58 -34.81 20.00
CA ASP A 246 -12.34 -33.71 20.58
C ASP A 246 -11.65 -33.19 21.85
N PRO A 247 -11.25 -31.90 21.90
CA PRO A 247 -10.47 -31.38 23.02
C PRO A 247 -11.29 -31.17 24.29
N VAL A 248 -12.64 -31.18 24.20
CA VAL A 248 -13.53 -30.99 25.35
C VAL A 248 -13.83 -32.33 26.02
N LEU A 249 -14.14 -33.36 25.23
CA LEU A 249 -14.46 -34.71 25.67
C LEU A 249 -13.21 -35.56 25.91
N GLY A 250 -12.08 -35.21 25.29
CA GLY A 250 -10.83 -35.97 25.34
C GLY A 250 -10.93 -37.35 24.69
N LYS A 251 -11.73 -37.48 23.62
CA LYS A 251 -11.99 -38.74 22.92
C LYS A 251 -11.92 -38.54 21.41
N ASP A 252 -11.51 -39.58 20.71
CA ASP A 252 -11.62 -39.64 19.26
C ASP A 252 -13.09 -39.73 18.86
N LEU A 253 -13.52 -38.79 18.02
CA LEU A 253 -14.84 -38.76 17.40
C LEU A 253 -14.70 -39.01 15.91
N GLU A 254 -15.71 -39.65 15.34
CA GLU A 254 -15.87 -39.83 13.89
C GLU A 254 -17.29 -39.41 13.51
N LEU A 255 -17.39 -38.48 12.57
CA LEU A 255 -18.66 -37.95 12.05
C LEU A 255 -18.72 -38.16 10.54
N SER A 256 -19.90 -38.48 10.00
CA SER A 256 -20.11 -38.74 8.58
C SER A 256 -20.96 -37.63 7.95
N PRO A 257 -20.34 -36.56 7.42
CA PRO A 257 -21.10 -35.46 6.83
C PRO A 257 -21.65 -35.80 5.43
N ASP A 258 -22.80 -35.21 5.10
CA ASP A 258 -23.37 -35.28 3.74
C ASP A 258 -22.65 -34.36 2.76
N LEU A 259 -22.03 -33.29 3.27
CA LEU A 259 -21.32 -32.28 2.48
C LEU A 259 -20.15 -31.71 3.29
N ILE A 260 -19.01 -31.52 2.65
CA ILE A 260 -17.82 -30.85 3.19
C ILE A 260 -17.59 -29.57 2.40
N VAL A 261 -17.42 -28.47 3.12
CA VAL A 261 -17.12 -27.14 2.61
C VAL A 261 -15.68 -26.81 2.95
N ILE A 262 -14.86 -26.66 1.92
CA ILE A 262 -13.45 -26.34 2.05
C ILE A 262 -13.24 -24.82 2.04
N GLU A 263 -12.29 -24.40 2.87
CA GLU A 263 -11.75 -23.03 2.90
C GLU A 263 -11.31 -22.50 1.53
N GLU A 264 -11.47 -21.20 1.35
CA GLU A 264 -10.99 -20.44 0.20
C GLU A 264 -10.01 -19.37 0.65
N SER A 265 -9.00 -19.08 -0.16
CA SER A 265 -8.14 -17.91 -0.01
C SER A 265 -8.60 -16.79 -0.92
N MET A 266 -8.45 -15.54 -0.49
CA MET A 266 -8.79 -14.37 -1.31
C MET A 266 -7.53 -13.89 -2.04
N VAL A 267 -7.58 -13.90 -3.37
CA VAL A 267 -6.44 -13.57 -4.23
C VAL A 267 -6.72 -12.29 -5.00
N ALA A 268 -5.75 -11.38 -5.04
CA ALA A 268 -5.83 -10.13 -5.79
C ALA A 268 -6.06 -10.37 -7.30
N ASP A 269 -6.67 -9.40 -7.99
CA ASP A 269 -6.83 -9.46 -9.45
C ASP A 269 -5.45 -9.60 -10.14
N PRO A 270 -5.23 -10.60 -11.00
CA PRO A 270 -3.98 -10.75 -11.73
C PRO A 270 -3.58 -9.52 -12.55
N ILE A 271 -4.54 -8.67 -12.96
CA ILE A 271 -4.27 -7.43 -13.69
C ILE A 271 -3.48 -6.40 -12.85
N ASN A 272 -3.45 -6.53 -11.52
CA ASN A 272 -2.73 -5.60 -10.65
C ASN A 272 -1.25 -5.51 -10.99
N ALA A 273 -0.60 -6.61 -11.37
CA ALA A 273 0.81 -6.58 -11.77
C ALA A 273 1.03 -5.70 -13.01
N GLU A 274 0.19 -5.86 -14.03
CA GLU A 274 0.21 -5.05 -15.25
C GLU A 274 -0.10 -3.56 -14.96
N LEU A 275 -1.11 -3.30 -14.12
CA LEU A 275 -1.47 -1.94 -13.71
C LEU A 275 -0.34 -1.26 -12.93
N SER A 276 0.36 -1.99 -12.06
CA SER A 276 1.51 -1.49 -11.31
C SER A 276 2.61 -0.98 -12.26
N GLU A 277 2.90 -1.73 -13.32
CA GLU A 277 3.87 -1.33 -14.34
C GLU A 277 3.40 -0.12 -15.16
N ILE A 278 2.17 -0.17 -15.68
CA ILE A 278 1.60 0.90 -16.53
C ILE A 278 1.49 2.22 -15.76
N LEU A 279 0.99 2.16 -14.53
CA LEU A 279 0.78 3.34 -13.67
C LEU A 279 2.03 3.71 -12.88
N LYS A 280 3.10 2.90 -12.93
CA LYS A 280 4.34 3.08 -12.15
C LYS A 280 4.05 3.26 -10.66
N ILE A 281 3.15 2.43 -10.15
CA ILE A 281 2.81 2.38 -8.73
C ILE A 281 3.41 1.12 -8.10
N ASP A 282 3.73 1.18 -6.82
CA ASP A 282 4.32 0.04 -6.11
C ASP A 282 3.30 -1.10 -5.96
N LEU A 283 3.77 -2.34 -6.08
CA LEU A 283 2.99 -3.53 -5.77
C LEU A 283 3.16 -3.86 -4.28
N GLY A 284 2.05 -3.93 -3.57
CA GLY A 284 1.99 -4.27 -2.16
C GLY A 284 2.04 -5.77 -1.87
N PRO A 285 1.85 -6.15 -0.60
CA PRO A 285 1.77 -7.55 -0.19
C PRO A 285 0.68 -8.32 -0.95
N MET A 286 0.90 -9.61 -1.17
CA MET A 286 -0.08 -10.51 -1.81
C MET A 286 -0.59 -10.05 -3.19
N ALA A 287 0.21 -9.27 -3.93
CA ALA A 287 -0.12 -8.71 -5.24
C ALA A 287 -1.29 -7.70 -5.26
N PHE A 288 -1.63 -7.12 -4.11
CA PHE A 288 -2.44 -5.91 -4.05
C PHE A 288 -1.62 -4.67 -4.42
N LEU A 289 -2.27 -3.55 -4.73
CA LEU A 289 -1.60 -2.34 -5.24
C LEU A 289 -1.20 -1.35 -4.15
N GLN A 290 -1.54 -1.58 -2.88
CA GLN A 290 -1.16 -0.68 -1.79
C GLN A 290 -0.05 -1.28 -0.91
N THR A 291 1.03 -0.52 -0.76
CA THR A 291 2.12 -0.82 0.17
C THR A 291 1.78 -0.41 1.61
N ASP A 292 2.39 -1.08 2.58
CA ASP A 292 2.29 -0.76 4.00
C ASP A 292 3.11 0.48 4.38
N ASN A 293 2.67 1.66 3.92
CA ASN A 293 3.28 2.94 4.24
C ASN A 293 2.22 3.88 4.85
N VAL A 294 2.44 4.30 6.10
CA VAL A 294 1.50 5.14 6.86
C VAL A 294 1.15 6.47 6.18
N HIS A 295 2.02 6.97 5.29
CA HIS A 295 1.79 8.21 4.56
C HIS A 295 0.90 8.04 3.31
N ARG A 296 0.59 6.80 2.95
CA ARG A 296 -0.24 6.44 1.79
C ARG A 296 -1.63 5.97 2.17
N PHE A 297 -1.85 5.61 3.44
CA PHE A 297 -3.19 5.33 3.92
C PHE A 297 -4.08 6.60 3.93
N PRO A 298 -5.39 6.44 3.71
CA PRO A 298 -6.04 5.17 3.38
C PRO A 298 -5.87 4.81 1.90
N VAL A 299 -6.00 5.73 0.95
CA VAL A 299 -6.26 5.37 -0.47
C VAL A 299 -5.20 5.80 -1.48
N ARG A 300 -4.08 6.36 -1.05
CA ARG A 300 -3.05 6.87 -1.97
C ARG A 300 -2.08 5.76 -2.39
N SER A 301 -1.49 5.93 -3.56
CA SER A 301 -0.28 5.21 -4.00
C SER A 301 0.97 6.09 -3.84
N ASN A 302 2.14 5.57 -4.21
CA ASN A 302 3.40 6.33 -4.31
C ASN A 302 3.35 7.46 -5.36
N ARG A 303 2.38 7.41 -6.30
CA ARG A 303 2.18 8.40 -7.36
C ARG A 303 0.95 9.26 -7.05
N GLU A 304 1.17 10.56 -6.86
CA GLU A 304 0.08 11.50 -6.61
C GLU A 304 -0.92 11.50 -7.79
N GLY A 305 -2.21 11.67 -7.50
CA GLY A 305 -3.27 11.55 -8.52
C GLY A 305 -3.63 10.11 -8.92
N VAL A 306 -2.94 9.08 -8.41
CA VAL A 306 -3.34 7.67 -8.56
C VAL A 306 -3.78 7.12 -7.20
N LEU A 307 -5.07 6.83 -7.08
CA LEU A 307 -5.74 6.35 -5.87
C LEU A 307 -6.17 4.89 -6.02
N LEU A 308 -6.28 4.20 -4.90
CA LEU A 308 -6.60 2.77 -4.79
C LEU A 308 -7.78 2.62 -3.84
N VAL A 309 -8.78 1.82 -4.20
CA VAL A 309 -9.97 1.59 -3.37
C VAL A 309 -10.40 0.13 -3.37
N GLY A 310 -10.98 -0.34 -2.27
CA GLY A 310 -11.56 -1.68 -2.19
C GLY A 310 -10.54 -2.79 -2.45
N GLY A 311 -10.91 -3.75 -3.30
CA GLY A 311 -10.10 -4.92 -3.61
C GLY A 311 -8.76 -4.61 -4.31
N ALA A 312 -8.52 -3.38 -4.74
CA ALA A 312 -7.22 -2.95 -5.23
C ALA A 312 -6.19 -2.83 -4.10
N ARG A 313 -6.63 -2.53 -2.87
CA ARG A 313 -5.75 -2.27 -1.73
C ARG A 313 -5.41 -3.50 -0.92
N ASN A 314 -6.43 -4.29 -0.58
CA ASN A 314 -6.33 -5.47 0.27
C ASN A 314 -7.65 -6.26 0.25
N ILE A 315 -7.71 -7.31 1.06
CA ILE A 315 -8.93 -8.08 1.31
C ILE A 315 -9.79 -7.28 2.31
N GLN A 316 -10.99 -6.88 1.91
CA GLN A 316 -11.89 -6.12 2.78
C GLN A 316 -13.37 -6.32 2.39
N GLY A 317 -14.25 -6.07 3.35
CA GLY A 317 -15.70 -6.09 3.14
C GLY A 317 -16.22 -4.82 2.46
N MET A 318 -17.51 -4.83 2.10
CA MET A 318 -18.14 -3.72 1.36
C MET A 318 -18.16 -2.41 2.12
N ALA A 319 -18.38 -2.44 3.44
CA ALA A 319 -18.41 -1.22 4.24
C ALA A 319 -17.06 -0.48 4.19
N SER A 320 -15.96 -1.21 4.38
CA SER A 320 -14.60 -0.67 4.27
C SER A 320 -14.29 -0.21 2.84
N ALA A 321 -14.70 -0.98 1.82
CA ALA A 321 -14.55 -0.57 0.42
C ALA A 321 -15.31 0.73 0.11
N LEU A 322 -16.48 0.96 0.72
CA LEU A 322 -17.24 2.20 0.59
C LEU A 322 -16.54 3.37 1.29
N MET A 323 -16.01 3.14 2.50
CA MET A 323 -15.19 4.14 3.19
C MET A 323 -13.97 4.54 2.36
N ASP A 324 -13.36 3.59 1.64
CA ASP A 324 -12.27 3.89 0.72
C ASP A 324 -12.73 4.80 -0.41
N VAL A 325 -13.89 4.53 -1.00
CA VAL A 325 -14.46 5.40 -2.03
C VAL A 325 -14.69 6.81 -1.50
N GLU A 326 -15.27 6.95 -0.31
CA GLU A 326 -15.48 8.26 0.32
C GLU A 326 -14.16 9.00 0.57
N ASN A 327 -13.13 8.28 1.05
CA ASN A 327 -11.79 8.83 1.21
C ASN A 327 -11.17 9.24 -0.14
N ALA A 328 -11.36 8.46 -1.19
CA ALA A 328 -10.88 8.80 -2.53
C ALA A 328 -11.55 10.06 -3.06
N VAL A 329 -12.87 10.22 -2.83
CA VAL A 329 -13.60 11.44 -3.19
C VAL A 329 -13.03 12.66 -2.44
N LEU A 330 -12.74 12.55 -1.14
CA LEU A 330 -12.11 13.63 -0.37
C LEU A 330 -10.73 13.99 -0.91
N GLU A 331 -9.91 13.00 -1.26
CA GLU A 331 -8.61 13.21 -1.86
C GLU A 331 -8.70 13.88 -3.23
N LEU A 332 -9.64 13.46 -4.08
CA LEU A 332 -9.89 14.10 -5.37
C LEU A 332 -10.33 15.55 -5.19
N LYS A 333 -11.21 15.86 -4.23
CA LYS A 333 -11.61 17.25 -3.94
C LYS A 333 -10.43 18.11 -3.46
N ARG A 334 -9.57 17.58 -2.58
CA ARG A 334 -8.35 18.26 -2.11
C ARG A 334 -7.43 18.60 -3.28
N PHE A 335 -7.32 17.67 -4.22
CA PHE A 335 -6.35 17.65 -5.31
C PHE A 335 -6.81 18.41 -6.56
N LEU A 336 -7.96 18.04 -7.13
CA LEU A 336 -8.51 18.59 -8.39
C LEU A 336 -9.14 19.98 -8.21
N LYS A 337 -9.76 20.23 -7.05
CA LYS A 337 -10.47 21.49 -6.74
C LYS A 337 -11.39 21.89 -7.92
N ASN A 338 -11.20 23.08 -8.47
CA ASN A 338 -11.92 23.61 -9.63
C ASN A 338 -11.05 23.61 -10.91
N GLY A 339 -10.16 22.61 -11.07
CA GLY A 339 -9.22 22.54 -12.19
C GLY A 339 -8.00 23.47 -12.04
N LYS A 340 -7.69 23.87 -10.81
CA LYS A 340 -6.59 24.77 -10.48
C LYS A 340 -5.81 24.27 -9.27
N ALA A 341 -4.50 24.12 -9.42
CA ALA A 341 -3.60 23.69 -8.35
C ALA A 341 -2.51 24.71 -8.08
N MET A 342 -2.19 24.90 -6.80
CA MET A 342 -1.04 25.69 -6.36
C MET A 342 0.13 24.74 -6.14
N VAL A 343 1.22 24.96 -6.87
CA VAL A 343 2.40 24.09 -6.85
C VAL A 343 3.61 24.92 -6.45
N GLN A 344 4.42 24.38 -5.54
CA GLN A 344 5.72 24.97 -5.24
C GLN A 344 6.63 24.88 -6.47
N VAL A 345 7.09 26.03 -6.93
CA VAL A 345 8.11 26.15 -7.96
C VAL A 345 9.45 25.77 -7.34
N ASN A 346 10.29 25.05 -8.09
CA ASN A 346 11.66 24.68 -7.70
C ASN A 346 11.79 23.66 -6.55
N LYS A 347 10.90 22.68 -6.42
CA LYS A 347 11.13 21.53 -5.52
C LYS A 347 12.40 20.77 -5.91
N ALA A 348 12.47 20.38 -7.18
CA ALA A 348 13.69 19.86 -7.78
C ALA A 348 13.89 20.53 -9.15
N VAL A 349 15.10 21.02 -9.39
CA VAL A 349 15.44 21.82 -10.57
C VAL A 349 16.54 21.10 -11.33
N LEU A 350 16.35 20.92 -12.64
CA LEU A 350 17.31 20.29 -13.53
C LEU A 350 18.03 21.34 -14.38
N ASP A 351 19.35 21.36 -14.30
CA ASP A 351 20.23 22.06 -15.23
C ASP A 351 20.46 21.20 -16.48
N THR A 352 19.74 21.55 -17.56
CA THR A 352 19.86 20.86 -18.85
C THR A 352 21.22 21.05 -19.52
N GLY A 353 22.01 22.06 -19.12
CA GLY A 353 23.38 22.25 -19.60
C GLY A 353 24.39 21.26 -19.02
N LYS A 354 24.11 20.73 -17.82
CA LYS A 354 24.91 19.67 -17.18
C LYS A 354 24.40 18.25 -17.48
N CYS A 355 23.12 18.12 -17.85
CA CYS A 355 22.48 16.82 -18.04
C CYS A 355 23.05 16.05 -19.23
N THR A 356 23.42 14.77 -19.02
CA THR A 356 23.93 13.85 -20.05
C THR A 356 22.90 12.80 -20.49
N PHE A 357 21.62 12.95 -20.12
CA PHE A 357 20.53 12.05 -20.52
C PHE A 357 20.71 10.57 -20.12
N CYS A 358 21.39 10.28 -19.00
CA CYS A 358 21.67 8.91 -18.54
C CYS A 358 20.46 8.13 -17.96
N LEU A 359 19.32 8.80 -17.80
CA LEU A 359 18.03 8.28 -17.29
C LEU A 359 18.05 7.80 -15.83
N THR A 360 19.12 8.05 -15.07
CA THR A 360 19.19 7.61 -13.66
C THR A 360 18.11 8.25 -12.80
N CYS A 361 17.90 9.58 -12.93
CA CYS A 361 16.85 10.30 -12.21
C CYS A 361 15.45 9.75 -12.47
N TYR A 362 15.18 9.29 -13.70
CA TYR A 362 13.91 8.69 -14.08
C TYR A 362 13.69 7.33 -13.42
N ARG A 363 14.72 6.47 -13.40
CA ARG A 363 14.63 5.14 -12.79
C ARG A 363 14.52 5.21 -11.26
N CYS A 364 15.20 6.17 -10.64
CA CYS A 364 15.26 6.24 -9.18
C CYS A 364 14.08 6.99 -8.54
N CYS A 365 13.33 7.80 -9.29
CA CYS A 365 12.23 8.61 -8.75
C CYS A 365 11.02 7.73 -8.39
N PRO A 366 10.68 7.58 -7.09
CA PRO A 366 9.55 6.74 -6.69
C PRO A 366 8.19 7.41 -6.93
N HIS A 367 8.17 8.69 -7.33
CA HIS A 367 6.95 9.49 -7.49
C HIS A 367 6.55 9.68 -8.95
N GLY A 368 7.34 9.16 -9.91
CA GLY A 368 7.10 9.35 -11.34
C GLY A 368 7.21 10.80 -11.80
N ALA A 369 8.03 11.62 -11.14
CA ALA A 369 8.10 13.07 -11.39
C ALA A 369 9.03 13.47 -12.57
N ILE A 370 9.82 12.54 -13.11
CA ILE A 370 10.71 12.81 -14.25
C ILE A 370 9.99 12.45 -15.56
N LEU A 371 9.83 13.43 -16.43
CA LEU A 371 9.09 13.33 -17.70
C LEU A 371 9.95 13.85 -18.85
N TRP A 372 9.41 13.77 -20.08
CA TRP A 372 10.03 14.29 -21.30
C TRP A 372 9.13 15.35 -21.94
N ASP A 373 9.73 16.45 -22.35
CA ASP A 373 9.06 17.46 -23.17
C ASP A 373 9.02 17.05 -24.66
N GLN A 374 8.38 17.90 -25.47
CA GLN A 374 8.26 17.69 -26.92
C GLN A 374 9.61 17.75 -27.66
N SER A 375 10.63 18.37 -27.06
CA SER A 375 12.00 18.41 -27.58
C SER A 375 12.84 17.22 -27.10
N ASN A 376 12.19 16.22 -26.48
CA ASN A 376 12.82 15.04 -25.90
C ASN A 376 13.85 15.37 -24.81
N LYS A 377 13.64 16.48 -24.08
CA LYS A 377 14.45 16.85 -22.92
C LYS A 377 13.76 16.43 -21.63
N PRO A 378 14.53 15.96 -20.62
CA PRO A 378 13.98 15.63 -19.32
C PRO A 378 13.47 16.90 -18.63
N VAL A 379 12.29 16.80 -18.03
CA VAL A 379 11.66 17.85 -17.22
C VAL A 379 11.18 17.24 -15.91
N ILE A 380 11.19 18.05 -14.85
CA ILE A 380 10.72 17.62 -13.54
C ILE A 380 9.35 18.23 -13.27
N CYS A 381 8.34 17.38 -13.16
CA CYS A 381 7.00 17.76 -12.73
C CYS A 381 7.04 18.26 -11.28
N GLN A 382 6.80 19.55 -11.07
CA GLN A 382 6.78 20.12 -9.73
C GLN A 382 5.56 19.66 -8.91
N MET A 383 4.48 19.26 -9.58
CA MET A 383 3.29 18.74 -8.91
C MET A 383 3.55 17.34 -8.34
N ALA A 384 4.11 16.42 -9.13
CA ALA A 384 4.47 15.07 -8.71
C ALA A 384 5.69 15.02 -7.78
N CYS A 385 6.66 15.93 -7.96
CA CYS A 385 7.88 15.93 -7.17
C CYS A 385 7.57 16.16 -5.68
N GLN A 386 8.12 15.31 -4.80
CA GLN A 386 7.99 15.43 -3.35
C GLN A 386 9.24 16.05 -2.71
N GLY A 387 10.21 16.52 -3.50
CA GLY A 387 11.44 17.18 -3.00
C GLY A 387 12.38 16.27 -2.21
N CYS A 388 12.33 14.95 -2.42
CA CYS A 388 13.08 13.98 -1.60
C CYS A 388 14.58 13.95 -1.85
N GLY A 389 15.06 14.49 -2.98
CA GLY A 389 16.49 14.57 -3.27
C GLY A 389 17.17 13.31 -3.77
N ILE A 390 16.46 12.18 -3.91
CA ILE A 390 17.04 10.94 -4.45
C ILE A 390 17.66 11.20 -5.83
N CYS A 391 16.90 11.80 -6.76
CA CYS A 391 17.41 12.09 -8.10
C CYS A 391 18.58 13.09 -8.11
N ALA A 392 18.68 13.97 -7.12
CA ALA A 392 19.81 14.89 -6.99
C ALA A 392 21.09 14.13 -6.63
N SER A 393 21.02 13.28 -5.62
CA SER A 393 22.17 12.50 -5.15
C SER A 393 22.54 11.31 -6.04
N GLU A 394 21.64 10.85 -6.90
CA GLU A 394 21.94 9.82 -7.90
C GLU A 394 22.40 10.43 -9.25
N CYS A 395 22.46 11.76 -9.37
CA CYS A 395 22.84 12.39 -10.64
C CYS A 395 24.36 12.43 -10.79
N PRO A 396 24.97 11.67 -11.74
CA PRO A 396 26.43 11.64 -11.88
C PRO A 396 27.04 12.97 -12.35
N MET A 397 26.21 13.90 -12.84
CA MET A 397 26.62 15.22 -13.32
C MET A 397 26.30 16.34 -12.32
N ASN A 398 25.74 16.03 -11.15
CA ASN A 398 25.22 17.01 -10.19
C ASN A 398 24.31 18.06 -10.86
N ALA A 399 23.54 17.61 -11.85
CA ALA A 399 22.69 18.47 -12.68
C ALA A 399 21.35 18.80 -12.00
N ILE A 400 20.99 18.12 -10.91
CA ILE A 400 19.71 18.32 -10.23
C ILE A 400 19.95 18.88 -8.83
N GLN A 401 19.26 19.97 -8.49
CA GLN A 401 19.31 20.61 -7.17
C GLN A 401 17.92 20.61 -6.52
N ILE A 402 17.87 20.62 -5.18
CA ILE A 402 16.64 20.69 -4.40
C ILE A 402 16.48 22.07 -3.80
N GLY A 403 15.32 22.69 -4.00
CA GLY A 403 15.03 24.02 -3.44
C GLY A 403 15.11 24.03 -1.91
N GLY A 404 15.88 24.99 -1.36
CA GLY A 404 16.13 25.12 0.07
C GLY A 404 17.06 24.05 0.67
N PHE A 405 17.63 23.17 -0.16
CA PHE A 405 18.59 22.14 0.22
C PHE A 405 19.60 21.91 -0.91
N GLN A 406 20.16 23.00 -1.44
CA GLN A 406 21.16 22.94 -2.50
C GLN A 406 22.47 22.35 -1.97
N ASP A 407 23.26 21.75 -2.85
CA ASP A 407 24.53 21.12 -2.45
C ASP A 407 25.45 22.12 -1.75
N THR A 408 25.53 23.34 -2.26
CA THR A 408 26.35 24.42 -1.66
C THR A 408 25.91 24.77 -0.25
N GLU A 409 24.59 24.82 0.00
CA GLU A 409 24.04 25.16 1.33
C GLU A 409 24.40 24.08 2.35
N ILE A 410 24.33 22.80 1.96
CA ILE A 410 24.71 21.67 2.82
C ILE A 410 26.22 21.67 3.09
N GLN A 411 27.04 21.91 2.06
CA GLN A 411 28.49 21.97 2.19
C GLN A 411 28.95 23.15 3.06
N ASP A 412 28.33 24.32 2.90
CA ASP A 412 28.61 25.48 3.73
C ASP A 412 28.17 25.25 5.18
N ALA A 413 27.06 24.53 5.40
CA ALA A 413 26.67 24.13 6.74
C ALA A 413 27.76 23.26 7.40
N LEU A 414 28.33 22.29 6.69
CA LEU A 414 29.42 21.43 7.21
C LEU A 414 30.65 22.24 7.63
N LYS A 415 31.13 23.14 6.76
CA LYS A 415 32.30 24.01 7.03
C LYS A 415 32.13 24.90 8.26
N ASN A 416 30.91 25.41 8.46
CA ASN A 416 30.62 26.33 9.56
C ASN A 416 30.45 25.63 10.93
N GLY A 417 30.46 24.29 10.96
CA GLY A 417 30.35 23.51 12.19
C GLY A 417 31.60 23.58 13.06
N LYS A 418 31.53 24.33 14.17
CA LYS A 418 32.63 24.45 15.13
C LYS A 418 32.54 23.38 16.22
N ALA A 419 33.70 22.85 16.62
CA ALA A 419 33.84 22.06 17.83
C ALA A 419 34.10 23.01 19.01
N GLU A 420 33.25 22.98 20.02
CA GLU A 420 33.33 23.86 21.20
C GLU A 420 33.90 23.16 22.44
N ALA A 421 33.86 21.82 22.47
CA ALA A 421 34.37 20.98 23.55
C ALA A 421 35.64 20.22 23.10
N PRO A 422 36.86 20.67 23.44
CA PRO A 422 38.11 20.13 22.89
C PRO A 422 38.31 18.61 23.09
N ASP A 423 37.83 18.08 24.21
CA ASP A 423 38.02 16.68 24.60
C ASP A 423 36.89 15.75 24.13
N GLN A 424 35.95 16.25 23.32
CA GLN A 424 34.80 15.48 22.83
C GLN A 424 34.87 15.27 21.31
N PRO A 425 34.47 14.10 20.80
CA PRO A 425 34.49 13.86 19.37
C PRO A 425 33.47 14.76 18.64
N LYS A 426 33.85 15.31 17.48
CA LYS A 426 32.94 16.05 16.60
C LYS A 426 32.05 15.07 15.84
N ILE A 427 30.73 15.18 16.01
CA ILE A 427 29.76 14.29 15.33
C ILE A 427 28.87 15.12 14.41
N VAL A 428 28.80 14.74 13.13
CA VAL A 428 27.88 15.33 12.16
C VAL A 428 26.70 14.38 11.95
N ALA A 429 25.48 14.86 12.21
CA ALA A 429 24.26 14.08 12.01
C ALA A 429 23.41 14.67 10.88
N PHE A 430 23.29 13.95 9.77
CA PHE A 430 22.34 14.28 8.70
C PHE A 430 20.94 13.80 9.10
N CYS A 431 20.07 14.76 9.40
CA CYS A 431 18.77 14.52 9.98
C CYS A 431 17.65 14.72 8.95
N CYS A 432 16.96 13.64 8.59
CA CYS A 432 15.74 13.70 7.79
C CYS A 432 14.70 14.64 8.44
N GLN A 433 14.23 15.67 7.73
CA GLN A 433 13.23 16.61 8.24
C GLN A 433 11.91 15.95 8.63
N ASN A 434 11.60 14.78 8.05
CA ASN A 434 10.34 14.08 8.29
C ASN A 434 10.42 13.10 9.48
N SER A 435 11.59 12.94 10.09
CA SER A 435 11.75 12.08 11.28
C SER A 435 12.85 12.60 12.21
N ALA A 436 14.10 12.28 11.94
CA ALA A 436 15.22 12.47 12.87
C ALA A 436 15.42 13.92 13.30
N HIS A 437 15.11 14.90 12.44
CA HIS A 437 15.18 16.31 12.81
C HIS A 437 14.17 16.65 13.92
N GLU A 438 12.92 16.19 13.78
CA GLU A 438 11.86 16.39 14.79
C GLU A 438 12.16 15.60 16.08
N ALA A 439 12.74 14.40 15.96
CA ALA A 439 13.21 13.63 17.10
C ALA A 439 14.34 14.38 17.86
N GLY A 440 15.23 15.07 17.13
CA GLY A 440 16.26 15.91 17.72
C GLY A 440 15.69 17.12 18.47
N ILE A 441 14.69 17.81 17.90
CA ILE A 441 13.96 18.89 18.59
C ILE A 441 13.31 18.38 19.87
N MET A 442 12.68 17.20 19.82
CA MET A 442 12.12 16.56 21.01
C MET A 442 13.19 16.27 22.05
N ALA A 443 14.32 15.67 21.65
CA ALA A 443 15.44 15.38 22.55
C ALA A 443 15.94 16.64 23.26
N GLU A 444 16.05 17.75 22.53
CA GLU A 444 16.40 19.06 23.10
C GLU A 444 15.34 19.57 24.10
N ALA A 445 14.06 19.53 23.72
CA ALA A 445 12.96 19.99 24.57
C ALA A 445 12.86 19.23 25.90
N PHE A 446 13.24 17.95 25.92
CA PHE A 446 13.27 17.10 27.11
C PHE A 446 14.65 17.04 27.78
N ASN A 447 15.61 17.87 27.38
CA ASN A 447 16.98 17.90 27.91
C ASN A 447 17.67 16.51 27.90
N MET A 448 17.44 15.73 26.85
CA MET A 448 18.04 14.41 26.71
C MET A 448 19.56 14.53 26.43
N PRO A 449 20.38 13.57 26.89
CA PRO A 449 21.82 13.62 26.70
C PRO A 449 22.22 13.67 25.21
N LYS A 450 23.18 14.52 24.88
CA LYS A 450 23.74 14.62 23.52
C LYS A 450 25.22 14.99 23.59
N PRO A 451 26.03 14.57 22.59
CA PRO A 451 27.44 14.94 22.51
C PRO A 451 27.61 16.47 22.47
N GLY A 452 28.67 16.99 23.10
CA GLY A 452 28.95 18.42 23.17
C GLY A 452 29.33 19.04 21.84
N ASN A 453 29.97 18.28 20.94
CA ASN A 453 30.32 18.69 19.57
C ASN A 453 29.39 18.08 18.51
N LEU A 454 28.09 18.03 18.80
CA LEU A 454 27.09 17.60 17.84
C LEU A 454 26.75 18.73 16.86
N GLN A 455 26.87 18.44 15.57
CA GLN A 455 26.36 19.26 14.49
C GLN A 455 25.20 18.55 13.78
N MET A 456 23.99 19.08 13.91
CA MET A 456 22.83 18.59 13.14
C MET A 456 22.74 19.30 11.79
N VAL A 457 22.65 18.53 10.72
CA VAL A 457 22.43 19.00 9.35
C VAL A 457 21.06 18.53 8.89
N LYS A 458 20.11 19.46 8.78
CA LYS A 458 18.75 19.16 8.30
C LYS A 458 18.78 18.89 6.79
N VAL A 459 18.15 17.80 6.36
CA VAL A 459 17.96 17.45 4.94
C VAL A 459 16.48 17.19 4.63
N PRO A 460 16.00 17.38 3.38
CA PRO A 460 14.57 17.27 3.07
C PRO A 460 14.07 15.84 3.18
N CYS A 461 14.98 14.89 2.98
CA CYS A 461 14.85 13.48 3.23
C CYS A 461 16.26 12.92 3.34
N ALA A 462 16.44 11.79 4.02
CA ALA A 462 17.71 11.06 3.99
C ALA A 462 18.14 10.71 2.55
N GLY A 463 17.19 10.58 1.62
CA GLY A 463 17.48 10.34 0.20
C GLY A 463 18.31 11.43 -0.49
N LYS A 464 18.42 12.63 0.09
CA LYS A 464 19.29 13.72 -0.39
C LYS A 464 20.72 13.63 0.14
N VAL A 465 21.00 12.76 1.11
CA VAL A 465 22.34 12.63 1.70
C VAL A 465 23.27 11.97 0.69
N ASP A 466 24.13 12.77 0.09
CA ASP A 466 25.11 12.35 -0.91
C ASP A 466 26.34 11.69 -0.27
N LEU A 467 27.05 10.85 -1.03
CA LEU A 467 28.36 10.33 -0.66
C LEU A 467 29.34 11.48 -0.39
N ASP A 468 29.32 12.51 -1.23
CA ASP A 468 30.18 13.69 -1.09
C ASP A 468 29.93 14.43 0.22
N TYR A 469 28.69 14.40 0.74
CA TYR A 469 28.38 15.08 1.99
C TYR A 469 28.97 14.34 3.18
N MET A 470 28.82 13.01 3.19
CA MET A 470 29.36 12.17 4.25
C MET A 470 30.89 12.23 4.26
N MET A 471 31.53 12.17 3.10
CA MET A 471 32.98 12.31 2.97
C MET A 471 33.47 13.70 3.36
N ASN A 472 32.81 14.75 2.88
CA ASN A 472 33.23 16.11 3.24
C ASN A 472 33.03 16.39 4.72
N ALA A 473 32.06 15.77 5.40
CA ALA A 473 31.95 15.89 6.85
C ALA A 473 33.24 15.40 7.55
N PHE A 474 33.84 14.30 7.10
CA PHE A 474 35.14 13.83 7.60
C PHE A 474 36.29 14.78 7.24
N VAL A 475 36.31 15.30 6.00
CA VAL A 475 37.32 16.30 5.56
C VAL A 475 37.26 17.56 6.43
N GLU A 476 36.07 18.01 6.81
CA GLU A 476 35.84 19.14 7.72
C GLU A 476 36.00 18.78 9.22
N GLY A 477 36.66 17.64 9.49
CA GLY A 477 37.12 17.25 10.82
C GLY A 477 36.10 16.52 11.69
N ALA A 478 35.02 15.95 11.13
CA ALA A 478 34.14 15.08 11.91
C ALA A 478 34.89 13.81 12.37
N ASP A 479 34.78 13.49 13.66
CA ASP A 479 35.22 12.20 14.19
C ASP A 479 34.23 11.10 13.83
N GLY A 480 32.93 11.40 13.73
CA GLY A 480 31.93 10.46 13.24
C GLY A 480 30.76 11.12 12.54
N VAL A 481 30.08 10.36 11.69
CA VAL A 481 28.96 10.80 10.86
C VAL A 481 27.77 9.88 11.06
N LEU A 482 26.57 10.44 11.22
CA LEU A 482 25.33 9.70 11.28
C LEU A 482 24.36 10.14 10.21
N VAL A 483 23.81 9.17 9.48
CA VAL A 483 22.66 9.39 8.59
C VAL A 483 21.42 8.87 9.28
N MET A 484 20.49 9.77 9.58
CA MET A 484 19.32 9.48 10.41
C MET A 484 18.03 9.64 9.59
N ALA A 485 17.33 8.53 9.36
CA ALA A 485 16.24 8.41 8.39
C ALA A 485 14.93 7.92 9.02
N CYS A 486 13.86 7.85 8.24
CA CYS A 486 12.62 7.18 8.64
C CYS A 486 12.81 5.66 8.74
N HIS A 487 12.01 4.97 9.54
CA HIS A 487 11.96 3.49 9.55
C HIS A 487 11.69 2.91 8.16
N SER A 488 12.29 1.75 7.90
CA SER A 488 12.01 0.92 6.72
C SER A 488 10.50 0.67 6.61
N GLY A 489 9.96 0.78 5.39
CA GLY A 489 8.51 0.72 5.12
C GLY A 489 7.74 2.02 5.41
N ASN A 490 8.26 2.92 6.25
CA ASN A 490 7.57 4.15 6.67
C ASN A 490 8.28 5.44 6.17
N CYS A 491 8.97 5.37 5.03
CA CYS A 491 9.56 6.57 4.46
C CYS A 491 8.49 7.44 3.78
N LYS A 492 8.38 8.71 4.20
CA LYS A 492 7.48 9.68 3.55
C LYS A 492 7.78 9.90 2.06
N SER A 493 9.01 9.66 1.66
CA SER A 493 9.49 9.76 0.27
C SER A 493 9.57 8.40 -0.43
N GLU A 494 8.88 7.39 0.09
CA GLU A 494 8.91 5.97 -0.31
C GLU A 494 10.25 5.26 -0.12
N ARG A 495 11.30 5.74 -0.79
CA ARG A 495 12.58 5.02 -0.88
C ARG A 495 13.75 5.84 -0.36
N GLY A 496 13.51 7.02 0.22
CA GLY A 496 14.59 7.92 0.64
C GLY A 496 15.53 7.32 1.70
N ASN A 497 14.99 6.57 2.65
CA ASN A 497 15.80 5.83 3.63
C ASN A 497 16.55 4.65 2.98
N THR A 498 15.93 3.94 2.03
CA THR A 498 16.55 2.83 1.30
C THR A 498 17.78 3.29 0.52
N TYR A 499 17.64 4.37 -0.27
CA TYR A 499 18.77 4.94 -1.01
C TYR A 499 19.87 5.46 -0.08
N ALA A 500 19.50 6.12 1.02
CA ALA A 500 20.47 6.57 2.00
C ALA A 500 21.25 5.40 2.63
N LYS A 501 20.56 4.29 2.95
CA LYS A 501 21.20 3.08 3.47
C LYS A 501 22.18 2.49 2.46
N TRP A 502 21.79 2.38 1.20
CA TRP A 502 22.68 1.90 0.14
C TRP A 502 23.94 2.75 0.00
N ARG A 503 23.83 4.08 0.03
CA ARG A 503 25.01 4.97 0.00
C ARG A 503 25.89 4.83 1.23
N VAL A 504 25.30 4.66 2.42
CA VAL A 504 26.09 4.38 3.63
C VAL A 504 26.84 3.05 3.49
N ASP A 505 26.19 2.01 2.98
CA ASP A 505 26.83 0.71 2.76
C ASP A 505 27.93 0.77 1.70
N ASP A 506 27.72 1.53 0.64
CA ASP A 506 28.73 1.78 -0.38
C ASP A 506 29.93 2.52 0.21
N LEU A 507 29.68 3.54 1.03
CA LEU A 507 30.75 4.29 1.67
C LEU A 507 31.49 3.48 2.73
N HIS A 508 30.81 2.58 3.45
CA HIS A 508 31.47 1.62 4.33
C HIS A 508 32.52 0.79 3.59
N ARG A 509 32.16 0.25 2.41
CA ARG A 509 33.13 -0.52 1.59
C ARG A 509 34.33 0.35 1.19
N MET A 510 34.08 1.58 0.74
CA MET A 510 35.15 2.52 0.37
C MET A 510 36.05 2.87 1.57
N MET A 511 35.47 3.07 2.75
CA MET A 511 36.23 3.35 3.98
C MET A 511 37.14 2.18 4.36
N GLU A 512 36.64 0.95 4.31
CA GLU A 512 37.46 -0.25 4.58
C GLU A 512 38.62 -0.38 3.59
N GLU A 513 38.37 -0.14 2.30
CA GLU A 513 39.41 -0.16 1.26
C GLU A 513 40.49 0.91 1.48
N MET A 514 40.11 2.06 2.04
CA MET A 514 41.04 3.13 2.44
C MET A 514 41.72 2.89 3.78
N GLY A 515 41.39 1.81 4.50
CA GLY A 515 41.91 1.52 5.84
C GLY A 515 41.33 2.39 6.94
N LEU A 516 40.13 2.96 6.73
CA LEU A 516 39.39 3.76 7.71
C LEU A 516 38.38 2.89 8.46
N GLU A 517 38.15 3.20 9.73
CA GLU A 517 37.16 2.50 10.56
C GLU A 517 35.74 2.87 10.11
N LYS A 518 35.07 1.95 9.41
CA LYS A 518 33.70 2.16 8.90
C LYS A 518 32.68 2.46 10.00
N GLU A 519 32.96 2.02 11.24
CA GLU A 519 32.11 2.24 12.42
C GLU A 519 31.96 3.73 12.78
N ARG A 520 32.83 4.59 12.23
CA ARG A 520 32.72 6.05 12.33
C ARG A 520 31.56 6.61 11.52
N LEU A 521 31.00 5.85 10.56
CA LEU A 521 29.80 6.19 9.80
C LEU A 521 28.66 5.27 10.24
N GLY A 522 27.55 5.84 10.71
CA GLY A 522 26.38 5.06 11.10
C GLY A 522 25.13 5.42 10.31
N PHE A 523 24.21 4.46 10.20
CA PHE A 523 22.86 4.67 9.69
C PHE A 523 21.85 4.26 10.76
N VAL A 524 20.94 5.17 11.10
CA VAL A 524 19.91 4.94 12.13
C VAL A 524 18.54 5.33 11.59
N THR A 525 17.53 4.55 11.92
CA THR A 525 16.14 4.89 11.59
C THR A 525 15.35 5.28 12.82
N LEU A 526 14.58 6.35 12.71
CA LEU A 526 13.76 6.92 13.79
C LEU A 526 12.39 7.36 13.25
N ALA A 527 11.39 7.36 14.12
CA ALA A 527 10.16 8.13 13.96
C ALA A 527 10.33 9.54 14.57
N SER A 528 9.45 10.48 14.21
CA SER A 528 9.50 11.88 14.66
C SER A 528 9.37 12.05 16.18
N ASN A 529 8.78 11.08 16.88
CA ASN A 529 8.58 11.09 18.33
C ASN A 529 9.64 10.27 19.10
N MET A 530 10.75 9.89 18.47
CA MET A 530 11.79 9.06 19.10
C MET A 530 12.97 9.90 19.62
N GLY A 531 12.71 10.89 20.46
CA GLY A 531 13.78 11.71 21.07
C GLY A 531 14.79 10.86 21.86
N SER A 532 14.32 9.84 22.58
CA SER A 532 15.19 8.91 23.32
C SER A 532 16.09 8.11 22.39
N GLY A 533 15.54 7.56 21.30
CA GLY A 533 16.31 6.84 20.28
C GLY A 533 17.32 7.74 19.55
N PHE A 534 16.98 9.01 19.33
CA PHE A 534 17.90 10.01 18.80
C PHE A 534 19.10 10.23 19.74
N SER A 535 18.83 10.47 21.02
CA SER A 535 19.85 10.64 22.06
C SER A 535 20.74 9.38 22.22
N GLU A 536 20.14 8.19 22.24
CA GLU A 536 20.83 6.91 22.37
C GLU A 536 21.78 6.66 21.19
N ALA A 537 21.34 6.93 19.95
CA ALA A 537 22.17 6.77 18.76
C ALA A 537 23.42 7.65 18.81
N LEU A 538 23.26 8.92 19.18
CA LEU A 538 24.37 9.88 19.27
C LEU A 538 25.36 9.52 20.38
N THR A 539 24.86 9.20 21.57
CA THR A 539 25.70 8.86 22.73
C THR A 539 26.41 7.52 22.56
N SER A 540 25.79 6.57 21.84
CA SER A 540 26.43 5.31 21.47
C SER A 540 27.59 5.52 20.50
N LEU A 541 27.41 6.35 19.47
CA LEU A 541 28.50 6.70 18.57
C LEU A 541 29.61 7.47 19.30
N GLU A 542 29.27 8.42 20.18
CA GLU A 542 30.27 9.14 20.97
C GLU A 542 31.14 8.20 21.82
N ARG A 543 30.53 7.18 22.45
CA ARG A 543 31.26 6.17 23.22
C ARG A 543 32.21 5.38 22.32
N LEU A 544 31.71 4.91 21.18
CA LEU A 544 32.50 4.17 20.19
C LEU A 544 33.71 4.98 19.72
N LEU A 545 33.51 6.26 19.38
CA LEU A 545 34.60 7.14 18.92
C LEU A 545 35.65 7.39 20.00
N LYS A 546 35.24 7.49 21.27
CA LYS A 546 36.18 7.63 22.40
C LYS A 546 37.02 6.37 22.61
N ASP A 547 36.47 5.20 22.32
CA ASP A 547 37.19 3.94 22.43
C ASP A 547 38.13 3.69 21.24
N LEU A 548 37.79 4.17 20.03
CA LEU A 548 38.69 4.15 18.87
C LEU A 548 39.89 5.11 19.00
N LYS A 549 39.78 6.16 19.83
CA LYS A 549 40.90 7.10 20.10
C LYS A 549 41.91 6.58 21.13
N LYS A 550 41.60 5.49 21.84
CA LYS A 550 42.52 4.83 22.79
C LYS A 550 43.34 3.77 22.08
#